data_AF-A0A1F8R6F1-F1
#
_entry.id   AF-A0A1F8R6F1-F1
#
_cell.length_a   1.000
_cell.length_b   1.000
_cell.length_c   1.000
_cell.angle_alpha   90.00
_cell.angle_beta   90.00
_cell.angle_gamma   90.00
#
_symmetry.space_group_name_H-M   'P 1'
#
loop_
_entity.id
_entity.type
_entity.pdbx_description
1 polymer ?
#
loop_
_entity_poly.entity_id
_entity_poly.type
_entity_poly.pdbx_seq_one_letter_code
_entity_poly.pdbx_strand_id
1 'polypeptide(L)'
;MTVLKDVWGDNINLTGERITHILEHPEMRGQEAKLAGTLIKPDIVVQSRTDDTIRLFYRYYRRLSIGDKYLCVVVKYTEVSVFIITAFFTDKVKLGEVLWEK
;
A
#
# COMPACT_ATOMS: atom_id res chain seq x y z
N MET A 1 5.95 -8.47 14.96
CA MET A 1 6.38 -8.21 13.56
C MET A 1 5.47 -9.04 12.68
N THR A 2 4.80 -8.43 11.72
CA THR A 2 3.86 -9.12 10.82
C THR A 2 4.46 -9.14 9.42
N VAL A 3 4.38 -10.29 8.75
CA VAL A 3 4.84 -10.43 7.37
C VAL A 3 3.60 -10.53 6.48
N LEU A 4 3.52 -9.63 5.50
CA LEU A 4 2.51 -9.63 4.44
C LEU A 4 3.15 -10.07 3.13
N LYS A 5 2.33 -10.32 2.12
CA LYS A 5 2.79 -10.63 0.76
C LYS A 5 2.21 -9.64 -0.23
N ASP A 6 2.96 -9.35 -1.28
CA ASP A 6 2.43 -8.62 -2.43
C ASP A 6 1.94 -9.55 -3.55
N VAL A 7 1.53 -8.94 -4.66
CA VAL A 7 1.05 -9.58 -5.88
C VAL A 7 2.10 -10.47 -6.56
N TRP A 8 3.39 -10.23 -6.31
CA TRP A 8 4.50 -11.02 -6.84
C TRP A 8 4.96 -12.12 -5.86
N GLY A 9 4.45 -12.10 -4.63
CA GLY A 9 4.77 -13.08 -3.59
C GLY A 9 5.93 -12.67 -2.69
N ASP A 10 6.45 -11.44 -2.82
CA ASP A 10 7.53 -10.93 -1.98
C ASP A 10 7.03 -10.70 -0.55
N ASN A 11 7.88 -11.01 0.42
CA ASN A 11 7.58 -10.80 1.84
C ASN A 11 7.78 -9.33 2.21
N ILE A 12 6.69 -8.68 2.64
CA ILE A 12 6.69 -7.29 3.10
C ILE A 12 6.62 -7.26 4.62
N ASN A 13 7.62 -6.64 5.23
CA ASN A 13 7.68 -6.46 6.68
C ASN A 13 6.82 -5.29 7.13
N LEU A 14 5.98 -5.56 8.12
CA LEU A 14 5.20 -4.54 8.83
C LEU A 14 5.61 -4.54 10.30
N THR A 15 6.40 -3.52 10.68
CA THR A 15 6.87 -3.33 12.06
C THR A 15 5.81 -2.61 12.89
N GLY A 16 5.85 -2.79 14.22
CA GLY A 16 4.91 -2.14 15.14
C GLY A 16 4.94 -0.61 15.05
N GLU A 17 6.13 -0.03 14.90
CA GLU A 17 6.32 1.42 14.69
C GLU A 17 5.59 1.90 13.43
N ARG A 18 5.71 1.18 12.31
CA ARG A 18 5.01 1.53 11.06
C ARG A 18 3.50 1.36 11.17
N ILE A 19 3.02 0.35 11.90
CA ILE A 19 1.60 0.22 12.22
C ILE A 19 1.12 1.47 12.96
N THR A 20 1.81 1.88 14.02
CA THR A 20 1.45 3.08 14.78
C THR A 20 1.39 4.31 13.89
N HIS A 21 2.39 4.52 13.02
CA HIS A 21 2.40 5.65 12.08
C HIS A 21 1.25 5.59 11.06
N ILE A 22 0.91 4.40 10.53
CA ILE A 22 -0.25 4.25 9.64
C ILE A 22 -1.54 4.59 10.38
N LEU A 23 -1.67 4.19 11.66
CA LEU A 23 -2.84 4.44 12.50
C LEU A 23 -2.96 5.89 13.00
N GLU A 24 -1.95 6.75 12.77
CA GLU A 24 -2.06 8.21 12.92
C GLU A 24 -3.07 8.79 11.93
N HIS A 25 -3.27 8.13 10.78
CA HIS A 25 -4.38 8.40 9.87
C HIS A 25 -5.66 7.75 10.42
N PRO A 26 -6.63 8.51 10.98
CA PRO A 26 -7.80 7.94 11.63
C PRO A 26 -8.62 7.02 10.72
N GLU A 27 -8.63 7.30 9.41
CA GLU A 27 -9.31 6.54 8.38
C GLU A 27 -8.71 5.13 8.17
N MET A 28 -7.47 4.88 8.60
CA MET A 28 -6.81 3.58 8.48
C MET A 28 -7.11 2.62 9.63
N ARG A 29 -7.73 3.09 10.71
CA ARG A 29 -8.12 2.23 11.85
C ARG A 29 -9.12 1.17 11.40
N GLY A 30 -8.82 -0.11 11.66
CA GLY A 30 -9.66 -1.22 11.24
C GLY A 30 -9.59 -1.56 9.75
N GLN A 31 -8.64 -0.99 9.00
CA GLN A 31 -8.45 -1.24 7.57
C GLN A 31 -7.28 -2.19 7.26
N GLU A 32 -6.75 -2.89 8.26
CA GLU A 32 -5.58 -3.78 8.14
C GLU A 32 -5.82 -4.90 7.11
N ALA A 33 -7.05 -5.45 7.08
CA ALA A 33 -7.45 -6.45 6.10
C ALA A 33 -7.47 -5.89 4.67
N LYS A 34 -7.88 -4.63 4.48
CA LYS A 34 -7.85 -3.96 3.17
C LYS A 34 -6.43 -3.66 2.75
N LEU A 35 -5.57 -3.22 3.68
CA LEU A 35 -4.16 -2.99 3.42
C LEU A 35 -3.48 -4.26 2.92
N ALA A 36 -3.63 -5.38 3.63
CA ALA A 36 -3.08 -6.67 3.20
C ALA A 36 -3.70 -7.11 1.85
N GLY A 37 -5.01 -6.93 1.68
CA GLY A 37 -5.71 -7.25 0.44
C GLY A 37 -5.27 -6.39 -0.76
N THR A 38 -4.86 -5.15 -0.53
CA THR A 38 -4.31 -4.25 -1.57
C THR A 38 -2.93 -4.70 -2.03
N LEU A 39 -2.10 -5.22 -1.12
CA LEU A 39 -0.79 -5.76 -1.50
C LEU A 39 -0.92 -7.04 -2.34
N ILE A 40 -1.79 -7.97 -1.93
CA ILE A 40 -1.96 -9.27 -2.61
C ILE A 40 -2.70 -9.14 -3.95
N LYS A 41 -3.72 -8.27 -4.00
CA LYS A 41 -4.58 -8.09 -5.19
C LYS A 41 -4.76 -6.59 -5.50
N PRO A 42 -3.71 -5.88 -5.88
CA PRO A 42 -3.82 -4.50 -6.34
C PRO A 42 -4.58 -4.44 -7.66
N ASP A 43 -5.27 -3.33 -7.90
CA ASP A 43 -5.77 -3.00 -9.23
C ASP A 43 -4.64 -2.41 -10.08
N ILE A 44 -3.79 -1.57 -9.48
CA ILE A 44 -2.66 -0.91 -10.14
C ILE A 44 -1.45 -0.88 -9.19
N VAL A 45 -0.24 -1.12 -9.70
CA VAL A 45 1.01 -0.82 -8.99
C VAL A 45 1.85 0.13 -9.81
N VAL A 46 2.27 1.24 -9.19
CA VAL A 46 3.04 2.30 -9.84
C VAL A 46 4.40 2.44 -9.15
N GLN A 47 5.47 2.54 -9.92
CA GLN A 47 6.79 2.93 -9.39
C GLN A 47 6.83 4.44 -9.14
N SER A 48 7.39 4.84 -8.00
CA SER A 48 7.56 6.25 -7.69
C SER A 48 8.57 6.90 -8.64
N ARG A 49 8.23 8.09 -9.14
CA ARG A 49 9.12 8.86 -10.05
C ARG A 49 10.35 9.44 -9.35
N THR A 50 10.30 9.57 -8.03
CA THR A 50 11.37 10.21 -7.24
C THR A 50 12.28 9.21 -6.54
N ASP A 51 11.88 7.94 -6.44
CA ASP A 51 12.61 6.88 -5.76
C ASP A 51 12.20 5.54 -6.36
N ASP A 52 13.07 4.94 -7.17
CA ASP A 52 12.82 3.69 -7.90
C ASP A 52 12.65 2.48 -6.97
N THR A 53 13.10 2.58 -5.72
CA THR A 53 12.88 1.57 -4.68
C THR A 53 11.47 1.59 -4.11
N ILE A 54 10.68 2.64 -4.40
CA ILE A 54 9.33 2.79 -3.88
C ILE A 54 8.30 2.37 -4.92
N ARG A 55 7.41 1.47 -4.49
CA ARG A 55 6.23 1.05 -5.25
C ARG A 55 4.96 1.45 -4.50
N LEU A 56 3.97 1.92 -5.25
CA LEU A 56 2.68 2.36 -4.74
C LEU A 56 1.61 1.39 -5.23
N PHE A 57 1.00 0.67 -4.30
CA PHE A 57 -0.07 -0.27 -4.56
C PHE A 57 -1.40 0.42 -4.39
N TYR A 58 -2.24 0.35 -5.43
CA TYR A 58 -3.57 0.93 -5.44
C TYR A 58 -4.62 -0.16 -5.58
N ARG A 59 -5.66 -0.04 -4.77
CA ARG A 59 -6.89 -0.81 -4.94
C ARG A 59 -8.11 0.05 -4.68
N TYR A 60 -9.06 -0.01 -5.59
CA TYR A 60 -10.30 0.74 -5.49
C TYR A 60 -11.28 0.04 -4.57
N TYR A 61 -11.80 0.78 -3.60
CA TYR A 61 -12.82 0.33 -2.68
C TYR A 61 -14.07 1.19 -2.82
N ARG A 62 -15.19 0.54 -3.09
CA ARG A 62 -16.51 1.16 -3.16
C ARG A 62 -17.22 1.06 -1.81
N ARG A 63 -18.18 1.96 -1.57
CA ARG A 63 -19.07 1.97 -0.39
C ARG A 63 -18.32 2.03 0.94
N LEU A 64 -17.23 2.80 1.01
CA LEU A 64 -16.65 3.16 2.30
C LEU A 64 -17.53 4.24 2.95
N SER A 65 -17.46 4.37 4.27
CA SER A 65 -18.11 5.47 5.01
C SER A 65 -17.64 6.86 4.52
N ILE A 66 -16.47 6.93 3.89
CA ILE A 66 -15.84 8.12 3.31
C ILE A 66 -16.02 8.23 1.79
N GLY A 67 -16.92 7.44 1.20
CA GLY A 67 -17.15 7.37 -0.25
C GLY A 67 -16.23 6.39 -0.97
N ASP A 68 -16.27 6.40 -2.30
CA ASP A 68 -15.45 5.49 -3.10
C ASP A 68 -14.03 6.04 -3.23
N LYS A 69 -13.02 5.29 -2.78
CA LYS A 69 -11.63 5.74 -2.72
C LYS A 69 -10.68 4.62 -3.13
N TYR A 70 -9.50 4.99 -3.61
CA TYR A 70 -8.36 4.08 -3.65
C TYR A 70 -7.73 4.00 -2.27
N LEU A 71 -7.39 2.79 -1.83
CA LEU A 71 -6.39 2.61 -0.79
C LEU A 71 -5.02 2.55 -1.47
N CYS A 72 -4.14 3.48 -1.10
CA CYS A 72 -2.76 3.53 -1.52
C CYS A 72 -1.87 2.95 -0.42
N VAL A 73 -1.10 1.91 -0.71
CA VAL A 73 -0.08 1.35 0.19
C VAL A 73 1.29 1.58 -0.42
N VAL A 74 2.15 2.28 0.32
CA VAL A 74 3.49 2.66 -0.14
C VAL A 74 4.51 1.70 0.46
N VAL A 75 5.23 1.00 -0.39
CA VAL A 75 6.20 -0.04 -0.01
C VAL A 75 7.58 0.34 -0.55
N LYS A 76 8.61 0.19 0.30
CA LYS A 76 10.00 0.35 -0.10
C LYS A 76 10.68 -1.01 -0.24
N TYR A 77 11.32 -1.23 -1.37
CA TYR A 77 12.09 -2.43 -1.71
C TYR A 77 13.57 -2.08 -1.62
N THR A 78 14.23 -2.53 -0.55
CA THR A 78 15.68 -2.39 -0.40
C THR A 78 16.34 -3.76 -0.54
N GLU A 79 17.65 -3.79 -0.77
CA GLU A 79 18.41 -5.05 -0.84
C GLU A 79 18.31 -5.88 0.46
N VAL A 80 18.11 -5.22 1.60
CA VAL A 80 18.07 -5.86 2.92
C VAL A 80 16.66 -6.29 3.30
N SER A 81 15.66 -5.48 2.95
CA SER A 81 14.27 -5.73 3.35
C SER A 81 13.26 -4.99 2.49
N VAL A 82 12.06 -5.54 2.43
CA VAL A 82 10.88 -4.87 1.89
C VAL A 82 9.97 -4.49 3.05
N PHE A 83 9.50 -3.25 3.12
CA PHE A 83 8.65 -2.78 4.22
C PHE A 83 7.66 -1.70 3.80
N ILE A 84 6.57 -1.57 4.57
CA ILE A 84 5.56 -0.53 4.35
C ILE A 84 6.04 0.79 4.95
N ILE A 85 6.04 1.86 4.16
CA ILE A 85 6.32 3.22 4.62
C ILE A 85 5.06 3.81 5.26
N THR A 86 3.95 3.81 4.52
CA THR A 86 2.67 4.41 4.90
C THR A 86 1.52 3.84 4.06
N ALA A 87 0.28 4.08 4.48
CA ALA A 87 -0.92 3.76 3.73
C ALA A 87 -2.03 4.78 4.05
N PHE A 88 -2.81 5.15 3.03
CA PHE A 88 -3.89 6.14 3.16
C PHE A 88 -4.91 6.02 2.01
N PHE A 89 -6.10 6.58 2.21
CA PHE A 89 -7.11 6.68 1.15
C PHE A 89 -6.90 7.91 0.26
N THR A 90 -7.15 7.76 -1.03
CA THR A 90 -7.01 8.84 -2.01
C THR A 90 -7.99 8.70 -3.18
N ASP A 91 -8.32 9.80 -3.82
CA ASP A 91 -9.14 9.83 -5.04
C ASP A 91 -8.34 9.57 -6.32
N LYS A 92 -7.01 9.67 -6.24
CA LYS A 92 -6.15 9.69 -7.44
C LYS A 92 -5.01 8.68 -7.33
N VAL A 93 -4.76 7.99 -8.43
CA VAL A 93 -3.54 7.21 -8.63
C VAL A 93 -2.41 8.18 -8.99
N LYS A 94 -1.23 8.04 -8.37
CA LYS A 94 -0.08 8.89 -8.69
C LYS A 94 0.45 8.56 -10.08
N LEU A 95 1.00 9.58 -10.75
CA LEU A 95 1.69 9.44 -12.02
C LEU A 95 3.07 8.77 -11.81
N GLY A 96 3.40 7.80 -12.64
CA GLY A 96 4.66 7.07 -12.62
C GLY A 96 4.65 5.92 -13.64
N GLU A 97 5.68 5.08 -13.60
CA GLU A 97 5.73 3.86 -14.41
C GLU A 97 4.76 2.82 -13.83
N VAL A 98 3.86 2.29 -14.66
CA VAL A 98 2.92 1.25 -14.24
C VAL A 98 3.64 -0.09 -14.31
N LEU A 99 3.86 -0.69 -13.15
CA LEU A 99 4.50 -2.00 -13.00
C LEU A 99 3.48 -3.15 -13.10
N TRP A 100 2.22 -2.86 -12.79
CA TRP A 100 1.13 -3.83 -12.80
C TRP A 100 -0.20 -3.13 -12.99
N GLU A 101 -1.07 -3.71 -13.81
CA GLU A 101 -2.48 -3.32 -13.96
C GLU A 101 -3.32 -4.58 -14.19
N LYS A 102 -4.45 -4.68 -13.51
CA LYS A 102 -5.36 -5.83 -13.59
C LYS A 102 -6.29 -5.78 -14.80
#